data_AF-A0A415JBQ3-F1
#
_entry.id   AF-A0A415JBQ3-F1
#
_cell.length_a   1.000
_cell.length_b   1.000
_cell.length_c   1.000
_cell.angle_alpha   90.00
_cell.angle_beta   90.00
_cell.angle_gamma   90.00
#
_symmetry.space_group_name_H-M   'P 1'
#
loop_
_entity.id
_entity.type
_entity.pdbx_description
1 polymer ?
#
loop_
_entity_poly.entity_id
_entity_poly.type
_entity_poly.pdbx_seq_one_letter_code
_entity_poly.pdbx_strand_id
1 'polypeptide(L)'
;MMKSVFLCALNNIACNDLSKAITLNLNEINESFPILKITNKLSDIKTYLNRGLKEAIGNIEYEYLTQKAPLIAFCESCFDENVISPIEYLDEHLCILSSFLFGLWSIKDNAVDFELGFLQYQRNYGYTTHYSSNRICVTRYDCKGECSNVTFSTKELNQAAIFLRNNMKIETERIQSVNIQNHHRITIANYYIQNARNCSDLGLKITSYCSCLECLFLNDSTELSHKLSERVALFLSKNKEDRIHIFKILKQAYSFRSKVVHGDRFKTDKIKELTMIVQETDEICRKVMNYAFNTKEYNVFDLGRDKHEEYFIDLLMNI
;
A
#
# COMPACT_ATOMS: atom_id res chain seq x y z
N MET A 1 -32.72 2.67 -1.75
CA MET A 1 -31.40 2.41 -1.13
C MET A 1 -31.45 1.07 -0.42
N MET A 2 -30.53 0.18 -0.75
CA MET A 2 -30.41 -1.18 -0.23
C MET A 2 -29.47 -1.18 0.97
N LYS A 3 -29.89 -1.74 2.10
CA LYS A 3 -29.01 -1.92 3.25
C LYS A 3 -27.94 -2.95 2.91
N SER A 4 -26.70 -2.67 3.31
CA SER A 4 -25.55 -3.50 3.04
C SER A 4 -24.61 -3.62 4.24
N VAL A 5 -23.91 -4.74 4.29
CA VAL A 5 -22.83 -5.01 5.25
C VAL A 5 -21.63 -5.57 4.50
N PHE A 6 -20.50 -4.89 4.60
CA PHE A 6 -19.20 -5.35 4.13
C PHE A 6 -18.44 -6.03 5.27
N LEU A 7 -17.76 -7.15 4.98
CA LEU A 7 -16.87 -7.87 5.89
C LEU A 7 -15.62 -8.36 5.13
N CYS A 8 -14.44 -8.15 5.71
CA CYS A 8 -13.18 -8.66 5.15
C CYS A 8 -12.15 -8.87 6.26
N ALA A 9 -11.51 -10.04 6.29
CA ALA A 9 -10.43 -10.32 7.23
C ALA A 9 -9.10 -9.77 6.71
N LEU A 10 -8.29 -9.21 7.62
CA LEU A 10 -6.89 -8.89 7.34
C LEU A 10 -6.00 -10.04 7.79
N ASN A 11 -4.96 -10.34 7.01
CA ASN A 11 -3.97 -11.38 7.30
C ASN A 11 -2.60 -10.77 7.57
N ASN A 12 -1.66 -11.59 8.04
CA ASN A 12 -0.27 -11.20 8.31
C ASN A 12 -0.11 -10.02 9.28
N ILE A 13 -1.13 -9.80 10.13
CA ILE A 13 -1.21 -8.69 11.07
C ILE A 13 -1.59 -9.20 12.46
N ALA A 14 -1.06 -8.56 13.49
CA ALA A 14 -1.50 -8.73 14.87
C ALA A 14 -1.70 -7.36 15.53
N CYS A 15 -2.61 -7.29 16.49
CA CYS A 15 -2.82 -6.10 17.32
C CYS A 15 -3.32 -6.54 18.70
N ASN A 16 -2.94 -5.80 19.74
CA ASN A 16 -3.57 -5.95 21.05
C ASN A 16 -5.06 -5.56 20.96
N ASP A 17 -5.86 -5.94 21.95
CA ASP A 17 -7.29 -5.63 22.01
C ASP A 17 -7.56 -4.15 21.74
N LEU A 18 -8.30 -3.89 20.67
CA LEU A 18 -8.70 -2.53 20.31
C LEU A 18 -9.81 -2.08 21.25
N SER A 19 -9.54 -1.05 22.06
CA SER A 19 -10.56 -0.49 22.96
C SER A 19 -11.80 -0.03 22.17
N LYS A 20 -11.60 0.52 20.95
CA LYS A 20 -12.64 0.89 19.98
C LYS A 20 -12.17 0.54 18.57
N ALA A 21 -13.12 0.26 17.68
CA ALA A 21 -12.84 0.07 16.26
C ALA A 21 -12.18 1.34 15.65
N ILE A 22 -11.26 1.13 14.72
CA ILE A 22 -10.54 2.19 14.02
C ILE A 22 -11.31 2.57 12.78
N THR A 23 -11.65 3.85 12.67
CA THR A 23 -12.42 4.38 11.56
C THR A 23 -11.51 4.75 10.39
N LEU A 24 -11.75 4.13 9.24
CA LEU A 24 -11.15 4.48 7.95
C LEU A 24 -12.10 5.43 7.22
N ASN A 25 -11.84 6.73 7.35
CA ASN A 25 -12.56 7.76 6.62
C ASN A 25 -11.65 8.36 5.55
N LEU A 26 -12.07 8.25 4.29
CA LEU A 26 -11.34 8.77 3.13
C LEU A 26 -11.46 10.27 2.96
N ASN A 27 -12.62 10.86 3.28
CA ASN A 27 -12.86 12.28 3.04
C ASN A 27 -14.03 12.80 3.90
N GLU A 28 -13.85 13.92 4.59
CA GLU A 28 -14.92 14.60 5.35
C GLU A 28 -15.88 15.38 4.43
N ILE A 29 -15.48 15.68 3.19
CA ILE A 29 -16.25 16.51 2.25
C ILE A 29 -17.30 15.68 1.48
N ASN A 30 -17.12 14.37 1.38
CA ASN A 30 -18.01 13.50 0.62
C ASN A 30 -18.59 12.38 1.51
N GLU A 31 -19.75 12.67 2.10
CA GLU A 31 -20.52 11.72 2.92
C GLU A 31 -21.04 10.49 2.14
N SER A 32 -20.90 10.45 0.81
CA SER A 32 -21.35 9.31 0.00
C SER A 32 -20.44 8.09 0.07
N PHE A 33 -19.20 8.21 0.59
CA PHE A 33 -18.28 7.07 0.68
C PHE A 33 -18.49 6.24 1.96
N PRO A 34 -18.37 4.90 1.87
CA PRO A 34 -18.55 4.03 3.00
C PRO A 34 -17.45 4.25 4.04
N ILE A 35 -17.86 4.40 5.31
CA ILE A 35 -16.95 4.52 6.44
C ILE A 35 -16.60 3.12 6.92
N LEU A 36 -15.44 2.62 6.51
CA LEU A 36 -14.94 1.32 6.97
C LEU A 36 -14.45 1.42 8.42
N LYS A 37 -14.61 0.34 9.17
CA LYS A 37 -14.11 0.19 10.53
C LYS A 37 -13.24 -1.07 10.62
N ILE A 38 -12.16 -0.99 11.39
CA ILE A 38 -11.27 -2.13 11.67
C ILE A 38 -11.39 -2.50 13.15
N THR A 39 -11.65 -3.78 13.44
CA THR A 39 -11.79 -4.28 14.82
C THR A 39 -11.17 -5.67 14.98
N ASN A 40 -10.74 -6.01 16.19
CA ASN A 40 -10.47 -7.39 16.63
C ASN A 40 -11.52 -7.90 17.63
N LYS A 41 -12.61 -7.14 17.85
CA LYS A 41 -13.69 -7.52 18.75
C LYS A 41 -14.84 -8.15 17.97
N LEU A 42 -15.05 -9.44 18.21
CA LEU A 42 -16.17 -10.17 17.63
C LEU A 42 -17.53 -9.56 17.99
N SER A 43 -17.65 -8.92 19.17
CA SER A 43 -18.88 -8.24 19.60
C SER A 43 -19.33 -7.15 18.63
N ASP A 44 -18.41 -6.50 17.93
CA ASP A 44 -18.70 -5.38 17.03
C ASP A 44 -19.36 -5.85 15.72
N ILE A 45 -19.17 -7.11 15.36
CA ILE A 45 -19.65 -7.69 14.10
C ILE A 45 -20.61 -8.89 14.29
N LYS A 46 -20.86 -9.29 15.54
CA LYS A 46 -21.63 -10.50 15.89
C LYS A 46 -23.01 -10.54 15.24
N THR A 47 -23.66 -9.38 15.09
CA THR A 47 -24.99 -9.25 14.47
C THR A 47 -24.98 -9.59 12.98
N TYR A 48 -23.84 -9.42 12.30
CA TYR A 48 -23.69 -9.68 10.88
C TYR A 48 -23.27 -11.14 10.59
N LEU A 49 -22.73 -11.84 11.59
CA LEU A 49 -22.27 -13.23 11.49
C LEU A 49 -23.41 -14.25 11.63
N ASN A 50 -24.44 -14.12 10.79
CA ASN A 50 -25.64 -14.96 10.84
C ASN A 50 -25.49 -16.28 10.06
N ARG A 51 -26.49 -17.18 10.21
CA ARG A 51 -26.54 -18.47 9.52
C ARG A 51 -26.54 -18.34 7.98
N GLY A 52 -27.22 -17.34 7.45
CA GLY A 52 -27.26 -17.09 6.00
C GLY A 52 -25.88 -16.73 5.45
N LEU A 53 -25.10 -15.91 6.18
CA LEU A 53 -23.72 -15.63 5.82
C LEU A 53 -22.88 -16.92 5.84
N LYS A 54 -23.00 -17.74 6.89
CA LYS A 54 -22.29 -19.02 6.99
C LYS A 54 -22.60 -19.96 5.82
N GLU A 55 -23.86 -20.04 5.41
CA GLU A 55 -24.28 -20.84 4.26
C GLU A 55 -23.72 -20.29 2.94
N ALA A 56 -23.60 -18.96 2.81
CA ALA A 56 -23.09 -18.31 1.61
C ALA A 56 -21.56 -18.40 1.45
N ILE A 57 -20.80 -18.17 2.53
CA ILE A 57 -19.31 -18.15 2.48
C ILE A 57 -18.68 -19.50 2.82
N GLY A 58 -19.48 -20.44 3.32
CA GLY A 58 -19.02 -21.77 3.73
C GLY A 58 -18.38 -21.79 5.13
N ASN A 59 -18.17 -23.01 5.64
CA ASN A 59 -17.65 -23.21 7.00
C ASN A 59 -16.22 -22.70 7.18
N ILE A 60 -15.36 -22.85 6.17
CA ILE A 60 -13.93 -22.49 6.26
C ILE A 60 -13.78 -20.98 6.48
N GLU A 61 -14.38 -20.16 5.61
CA GLU A 61 -14.33 -18.70 5.71
C GLU A 61 -15.06 -18.17 6.95
N TYR A 62 -16.19 -18.78 7.30
CA TYR A 62 -16.94 -18.39 8.50
C TYR A 62 -16.14 -18.68 9.78
N GLU A 63 -15.49 -19.84 9.90
CA GLU A 63 -14.61 -20.14 11.03
C GLU A 63 -13.40 -19.22 11.07
N TYR A 64 -12.83 -18.88 9.91
CA TYR A 64 -11.73 -17.93 9.85
C TYR A 64 -12.14 -16.56 10.41
N LEU A 65 -13.23 -15.97 9.90
CA LEU A 65 -13.75 -14.68 10.37
C LEU A 65 -14.13 -14.67 11.85
N THR A 66 -14.60 -15.79 12.40
CA THR A 66 -15.12 -15.84 13.78
C THR A 66 -14.09 -16.18 14.83
N GLN A 67 -13.04 -16.92 14.48
CA GLN A 67 -12.12 -17.50 15.46
C GLN A 67 -10.64 -17.19 15.21
N LYS A 68 -10.25 -16.91 13.96
CA LYS A 68 -8.84 -16.85 13.57
C LYS A 68 -8.40 -15.49 13.02
N ALA A 69 -9.32 -14.74 12.42
CA ALA A 69 -9.01 -13.45 11.82
C ALA A 69 -8.49 -12.48 12.88
N PRO A 70 -7.25 -11.97 12.76
CA PRO A 70 -6.66 -11.10 13.75
C PRO A 70 -7.31 -9.72 13.77
N LEU A 71 -7.71 -9.22 12.61
CA LEU A 71 -8.46 -7.98 12.43
C LEU A 71 -9.48 -8.16 11.31
N ILE A 72 -10.62 -7.49 11.46
CA ILE A 72 -11.73 -7.55 10.51
C ILE A 72 -12.11 -6.12 10.14
N ALA A 73 -12.12 -5.85 8.85
CA ALA A 73 -12.72 -4.68 8.24
C ALA A 73 -14.21 -4.91 8.05
N PHE A 74 -15.03 -3.95 8.48
CA PHE A 74 -16.47 -4.00 8.29
C PHE A 74 -17.07 -2.63 8.03
N CYS A 75 -18.21 -2.59 7.35
CA CYS A 75 -18.99 -1.38 7.14
C CYS A 75 -20.48 -1.75 7.06
N GLU A 76 -21.33 -1.02 7.78
CA GLU A 76 -22.78 -1.06 7.57
C GLU A 76 -23.17 0.23 6.86
N SER A 77 -23.83 0.11 5.71
CA SER A 77 -24.17 1.25 4.86
C SER A 77 -25.39 0.96 3.99
N CYS A 78 -25.64 1.81 3.01
CA CYS A 78 -26.61 1.58 1.97
C CYS A 78 -26.10 2.07 0.61
N PHE A 79 -26.58 1.44 -0.47
CA PHE A 79 -26.26 1.84 -1.84
C PHE A 79 -27.49 1.73 -2.75
N ASP A 80 -27.44 2.33 -3.94
CA ASP A 80 -28.48 2.21 -4.96
C ASP A 80 -27.99 1.31 -6.09
N GLU A 81 -28.61 0.14 -6.26
CA GLU A 81 -28.26 -0.83 -7.30
C GLU A 81 -28.52 -0.29 -8.72
N ASN A 82 -29.31 0.79 -8.88
CA ASN A 82 -29.48 1.49 -10.16
C ASN A 82 -28.30 2.42 -10.48
N VAL A 83 -27.49 2.78 -9.48
CA VAL A 83 -26.33 3.68 -9.61
C VAL A 83 -25.03 2.88 -9.66
N ILE A 84 -24.89 1.87 -8.81
CA ILE A 84 -23.69 1.05 -8.70
C ILE A 84 -24.08 -0.42 -8.46
N SER A 85 -23.48 -1.34 -9.22
CA SER A 85 -23.76 -2.76 -9.01
C SER A 85 -23.19 -3.25 -7.67
N PRO A 86 -23.71 -4.34 -7.07
CA PRO A 86 -23.20 -4.85 -5.81
C PRO A 86 -21.71 -5.23 -5.86
N ILE A 87 -21.21 -5.69 -7.02
CA ILE A 87 -19.80 -6.04 -7.20
C ILE A 87 -18.92 -4.79 -7.27
N GLU A 88 -19.34 -3.75 -7.99
CA GLU A 88 -18.61 -2.48 -8.05
C GLU A 88 -18.60 -1.79 -6.69
N TYR A 89 -19.70 -1.86 -5.94
CA TYR A 89 -19.78 -1.34 -4.58
C TYR A 89 -18.84 -2.10 -3.62
N LEU A 90 -18.75 -3.42 -3.77
CA LEU A 90 -17.77 -4.24 -3.04
C LEU A 90 -16.32 -3.83 -3.42
N ASP A 91 -16.06 -3.56 -4.70
CA ASP A 91 -14.75 -3.11 -5.18
C ASP A 91 -14.31 -1.80 -4.55
N GLU A 92 -15.23 -0.85 -4.33
CA GLU A 92 -14.93 0.41 -3.62
C GLU A 92 -14.39 0.13 -2.21
N HIS A 93 -15.01 -0.79 -1.45
CA HIS A 93 -14.54 -1.16 -0.11
C HIS A 93 -13.16 -1.81 -0.13
N LEU A 94 -12.92 -2.70 -1.10
CA LEU A 94 -11.64 -3.38 -1.26
C LEU A 94 -10.53 -2.42 -1.70
N CYS A 95 -10.86 -1.41 -2.52
CA CYS A 95 -9.93 -0.34 -2.88
C CYS A 95 -9.52 0.48 -1.64
N ILE A 96 -10.47 0.86 -0.79
CA ILE A 96 -10.21 1.57 0.47
C ILE A 96 -9.27 0.76 1.36
N LEU A 97 -9.57 -0.52 1.51
CA LEU A 97 -8.77 -1.41 2.32
C LEU A 97 -7.36 -1.56 1.74
N SER A 98 -7.22 -1.71 0.42
CA SER A 98 -5.91 -1.77 -0.24
C SER A 98 -5.06 -0.52 0.03
N SER A 99 -5.66 0.66 -0.04
CA SER A 99 -5.00 1.92 0.29
C SER A 99 -4.62 2.04 1.76
N PHE A 100 -5.44 1.52 2.67
CA PHE A 100 -5.09 1.45 4.09
C PHE A 100 -3.85 0.56 4.31
N LEU A 101 -3.72 -0.54 3.58
CA LEU A 101 -2.55 -1.43 3.65
C LEU A 101 -1.27 -0.79 3.08
N PHE A 102 -1.39 0.19 2.18
CA PHE A 102 -0.27 1.06 1.83
C PHE A 102 0.10 2.00 2.99
N GLY A 103 -0.89 2.57 3.68
CA GLY A 103 -0.69 3.35 4.90
C GLY A 103 -0.04 2.56 6.05
N LEU A 104 -0.23 1.24 6.13
CA LEU A 104 0.52 0.41 7.08
C LEU A 104 2.01 0.31 6.71
N TRP A 105 2.34 0.16 5.42
CA TRP A 105 3.74 0.11 4.97
C TRP A 105 4.46 1.44 5.09
N SER A 106 3.73 2.55 4.96
CA SER A 106 4.31 3.88 5.19
C SER A 106 4.83 4.06 6.63
N ILE A 107 4.28 3.29 7.58
CA ILE A 107 4.75 3.26 8.98
C ILE A 107 5.94 2.32 9.13
N LYS A 108 5.83 1.06 8.67
CA LYS A 108 6.89 0.05 8.77
C LYS A 108 6.68 -1.10 7.79
N ASP A 109 7.75 -1.82 7.50
CA ASP A 109 7.69 -2.99 6.63
C ASP A 109 6.72 -4.06 7.15
N ASN A 110 5.95 -4.64 6.23
CA ASN A 110 4.94 -5.66 6.52
C ASN A 110 4.39 -6.34 5.27
N ALA A 111 3.87 -7.55 5.47
CA ALA A 111 3.19 -8.37 4.48
C ALA A 111 1.65 -8.36 4.64
N VAL A 112 1.07 -7.33 5.25
CA VAL A 112 -0.38 -7.30 5.53
C VAL A 112 -1.17 -7.29 4.22
N ASP A 113 -2.12 -8.22 4.10
CA ASP A 113 -3.03 -8.35 2.97
C ASP A 113 -4.44 -8.75 3.43
N PHE A 114 -5.31 -8.96 2.46
CA PHE A 114 -6.60 -9.62 2.63
C PHE A 114 -6.84 -10.52 1.42
N GLU A 115 -7.67 -11.56 1.58
CA GLU A 115 -8.00 -12.45 0.46
C GLU A 115 -9.39 -12.16 -0.09
N LEU A 116 -10.45 -12.44 0.67
CA LEU A 116 -11.82 -12.27 0.22
C LEU A 116 -12.54 -11.18 1.03
N GLY A 117 -13.25 -10.32 0.31
CA GLY A 117 -14.27 -9.45 0.88
C GLY A 117 -15.66 -9.98 0.57
N PHE A 118 -16.58 -9.79 1.51
CA PHE A 118 -17.97 -10.21 1.41
C PHE A 118 -18.88 -9.00 1.55
N LEU A 119 -19.92 -8.96 0.71
CA LEU A 119 -20.99 -7.98 0.77
C LEU A 119 -22.31 -8.71 0.99
N GLN A 120 -22.97 -8.46 2.11
CA GLN A 120 -24.34 -8.86 2.39
C GLN A 120 -25.26 -7.69 2.06
N TYR A 121 -26.39 -7.90 1.38
CA TYR A 121 -27.34 -6.83 1.07
C TYR A 121 -28.79 -7.31 0.89
N GLN A 122 -29.75 -6.40 1.02
CA GLN A 122 -31.18 -6.68 0.82
C GLN A 122 -31.74 -5.85 -0.34
N ARG A 123 -32.39 -6.50 -1.32
CA ARG A 123 -33.05 -5.83 -2.44
C ARG A 123 -34.39 -5.25 -1.99
N ASN A 124 -34.73 -4.05 -2.49
CA ASN A 124 -35.92 -3.29 -2.05
C ASN A 124 -37.25 -4.05 -2.18
N TYR A 125 -37.32 -5.09 -3.03
CA TYR A 125 -38.54 -5.84 -3.34
C TYR A 125 -38.54 -7.28 -2.79
N GLY A 126 -37.61 -7.65 -1.92
CA GLY A 126 -37.54 -8.99 -1.33
C GLY A 126 -37.08 -9.02 0.13
N TYR A 127 -37.62 -9.94 0.91
CA TYR A 127 -37.11 -10.29 2.24
C TYR A 127 -35.83 -11.15 2.18
N THR A 128 -35.35 -11.45 0.97
CA THR A 128 -34.18 -12.29 0.73
C THR A 128 -32.91 -11.48 0.88
N THR A 129 -32.02 -11.97 1.74
CA THR A 129 -30.66 -11.46 1.85
C THR A 129 -29.81 -12.07 0.75
N HIS A 130 -29.12 -11.21 0.01
CA HIS A 130 -28.18 -11.57 -1.05
C HIS A 130 -26.74 -11.39 -0.57
N TYR A 131 -25.83 -12.09 -1.22
CA TYR A 131 -24.42 -12.10 -0.89
C TYR A 131 -23.59 -11.94 -2.17
N SER A 132 -22.47 -11.26 -2.07
CA SER A 132 -21.44 -11.20 -3.10
C SER A 132 -20.07 -11.30 -2.45
N SER A 133 -19.10 -11.82 -3.19
CA SER A 133 -17.71 -11.91 -2.76
C SER A 133 -16.79 -11.47 -3.88
N ASN A 134 -15.70 -10.80 -3.54
CA ASN A 134 -14.66 -10.47 -4.50
C ASN A 134 -13.28 -10.40 -3.84
N ARG A 135 -12.25 -10.41 -4.67
CA ARG A 135 -10.85 -10.26 -4.30
C ARG A 135 -10.15 -9.32 -5.29
N ILE A 136 -9.67 -8.19 -4.78
CA ILE A 136 -8.79 -7.26 -5.54
C ILE A 136 -7.34 -7.36 -5.07
N CYS A 137 -7.09 -7.80 -3.83
CA CYS A 137 -5.74 -7.81 -3.29
C CYS A 137 -4.92 -8.98 -3.83
N VAL A 138 -3.64 -8.71 -4.05
CA VAL A 138 -2.60 -9.69 -4.32
C VAL A 138 -1.89 -10.00 -2.99
N THR A 139 -1.39 -11.22 -2.85
CA THR A 139 -0.55 -11.60 -1.70
C THR A 139 0.60 -10.62 -1.57
N ARG A 140 0.80 -10.11 -0.35
CA ARG A 140 1.90 -9.19 -0.07
C ARG A 140 3.05 -9.89 0.64
N TYR A 141 4.24 -9.35 0.42
CA TYR A 141 5.48 -9.84 1.02
C TYR A 141 6.24 -8.68 1.65
N ASP A 142 6.85 -8.94 2.80
CA ASP A 142 7.77 -8.04 3.47
C ASP A 142 9.06 -7.83 2.66
N CYS A 143 9.99 -7.00 3.14
CA CYS A 143 11.25 -6.72 2.44
C CYS A 143 12.14 -7.96 2.22
N LYS A 144 11.89 -9.07 2.95
CA LYS A 144 12.62 -10.33 2.80
C LYS A 144 11.94 -11.30 1.83
N GLY A 145 10.76 -10.95 1.31
CA GLY A 145 9.99 -11.82 0.44
C GLY A 145 9.13 -12.83 1.19
N GLU A 146 8.85 -12.58 2.48
CA GLU A 146 8.11 -13.48 3.35
C GLU A 146 6.71 -12.91 3.68
N CYS A 147 5.75 -13.79 3.98
CA CYS A 147 4.43 -13.43 4.49
C CYS A 147 4.42 -13.46 6.02
N SER A 148 5.23 -12.61 6.63
CA SER A 148 5.43 -12.58 8.08
C SER A 148 4.32 -11.82 8.80
N ASN A 149 3.87 -12.35 9.94
CA ASN A 149 2.97 -11.63 10.85
C ASN A 149 3.69 -10.42 11.48
N VAL A 150 3.07 -9.24 11.40
CA VAL A 150 3.60 -8.01 12.03
C VAL A 150 2.60 -7.45 13.04
N THR A 151 3.09 -7.13 14.24
CA THR A 151 2.25 -6.52 15.28
C THR A 151 2.19 -5.00 15.11
N PHE A 152 0.98 -4.44 15.06
CA PHE A 152 0.73 -3.00 15.08
C PHE A 152 0.07 -2.58 16.39
N SER A 153 0.52 -1.45 16.93
CA SER A 153 -0.15 -0.77 18.03
C SER A 153 -1.38 0.00 17.52
N THR A 154 -2.33 0.28 18.42
CA THR A 154 -3.49 1.13 18.11
C THR A 154 -3.07 2.50 17.58
N LYS A 155 -1.94 3.05 18.05
CA LYS A 155 -1.40 4.33 17.57
C LYS A 155 -0.98 4.22 16.11
N GLU A 156 -0.23 3.18 15.74
CA GLU A 156 0.21 2.96 14.35
C GLU A 156 -0.98 2.74 13.42
N LEU A 157 -1.97 1.93 13.81
CA LEU A 157 -3.17 1.74 13.00
C LEU A 157 -3.95 3.04 12.76
N ASN A 158 -4.04 3.92 13.78
CA ASN A 158 -4.63 5.25 13.62
C ASN A 158 -3.78 6.15 12.70
N GLN A 159 -2.44 6.07 12.78
CA GLN A 159 -1.56 6.80 11.87
C GLN A 159 -1.77 6.36 10.42
N ALA A 160 -1.97 5.06 10.16
CA ALA A 160 -2.27 4.56 8.82
C ALA A 160 -3.66 5.03 8.33
N ALA A 161 -4.65 5.09 9.21
CA ALA A 161 -5.97 5.65 8.89
C ALA A 161 -5.90 7.16 8.58
N ILE A 162 -5.05 7.92 9.28
CA ILE A 162 -4.79 9.33 8.99
C ILE A 162 -4.04 9.49 7.67
N PHE A 163 -3.06 8.63 7.40
CA PHE A 163 -2.34 8.61 6.13
C PHE A 163 -3.31 8.40 4.96
N LEU A 164 -4.20 7.41 5.07
CA LEU A 164 -5.27 7.15 4.10
C LEU A 164 -6.10 8.42 3.84
N ARG A 165 -6.62 9.03 4.91
CA ARG A 165 -7.45 10.24 4.85
C ARG A 165 -6.77 11.40 4.12
N ASN A 166 -5.48 11.60 4.39
CA ASN A 166 -4.76 12.76 3.88
C ASN A 166 -4.33 12.62 2.41
N ASN A 167 -4.12 11.38 1.94
CA ASN A 167 -3.42 11.12 0.69
C ASN A 167 -4.30 10.46 -0.38
N MET A 168 -5.41 9.84 0.00
CA MET A 168 -6.32 9.24 -0.98
C MET A 168 -7.34 10.26 -1.47
N LYS A 169 -7.30 10.55 -2.77
CA LYS A 169 -8.40 11.15 -3.50
C LYS A 169 -9.04 10.06 -4.35
N ILE A 170 -10.35 9.91 -4.28
CA ILE A 170 -11.05 9.00 -5.19
C ILE A 170 -11.23 9.73 -6.50
N GLU A 171 -10.55 9.23 -7.53
CA GLU A 171 -10.84 9.56 -8.91
C GLU A 171 -11.94 8.61 -9.39
N THR A 172 -13.06 9.18 -9.82
CA THR A 172 -14.23 8.42 -10.30
C THR A 172 -14.07 7.92 -11.73
N GLU A 173 -12.99 8.30 -12.41
CA GLU A 173 -12.73 7.93 -13.81
C GLU A 173 -11.72 6.78 -13.89
N ARG A 174 -12.11 5.69 -14.56
CA ARG A 174 -11.18 4.61 -14.92
C ARG A 174 -10.28 5.07 -16.06
N ILE A 175 -9.16 5.71 -15.74
CA ILE A 175 -8.20 6.15 -16.73
C ILE A 175 -7.42 4.92 -17.24
N GLN A 176 -7.65 4.52 -18.50
CA GLN A 176 -6.71 3.64 -19.21
C GLN A 176 -5.43 4.43 -19.48
N SER A 177 -4.44 4.24 -18.62
CA SER A 177 -3.21 5.00 -18.62
C SER A 177 -2.25 4.46 -19.71
N VAL A 178 -2.20 5.12 -20.86
CA VAL A 178 -1.11 5.01 -21.84
C VAL A 178 -0.34 6.33 -21.84
N ASN A 179 0.67 6.46 -20.96
CA ASN A 179 1.76 7.45 -21.03
C ASN A 179 1.36 8.86 -21.54
N ILE A 180 0.22 9.40 -21.09
CA ILE A 180 -0.24 10.75 -21.46
C ILE A 180 0.49 11.72 -20.55
N GLN A 181 1.68 12.18 -20.99
CA GLN A 181 2.47 13.38 -20.64
C GLN A 181 2.49 13.99 -19.21
N ASN A 182 1.72 13.53 -18.22
CA ASN A 182 1.46 14.20 -16.95
C ASN A 182 1.31 13.23 -15.77
N HIS A 183 1.79 11.99 -15.86
CA HIS A 183 1.82 11.15 -14.67
C HIS A 183 2.83 11.72 -13.68
N HIS A 184 2.32 12.22 -12.56
CA HIS A 184 3.10 12.66 -11.41
C HIS A 184 4.07 11.54 -11.03
N ARG A 185 5.37 11.86 -10.90
CA ARG A 185 6.45 10.88 -10.62
C ARG A 185 6.10 9.98 -9.44
N ILE A 186 5.38 10.54 -8.46
CA ILE A 186 4.87 9.88 -7.26
C ILE A 186 3.93 8.71 -7.60
N THR A 187 3.03 8.86 -8.57
CA THR A 187 2.10 7.81 -8.99
C THR A 187 2.84 6.62 -9.60
N ILE A 188 3.80 6.89 -10.50
CA ILE A 188 4.62 5.84 -11.11
C ILE A 188 5.53 5.19 -10.06
N ALA A 189 6.12 5.98 -9.17
CA ALA A 189 6.93 5.48 -8.07
C ALA A 189 6.11 4.56 -7.14
N ASN A 190 4.87 4.94 -6.81
CA ASN A 190 3.97 4.12 -6.01
C ASN A 190 3.62 2.80 -6.72
N TYR A 191 3.40 2.82 -8.04
CA TYR A 191 3.20 1.58 -8.81
C TYR A 191 4.36 0.60 -8.64
N TYR A 192 5.61 1.09 -8.71
CA TYR A 192 6.78 0.25 -8.46
C TYR A 192 6.88 -0.24 -7.01
N ILE A 193 6.48 0.57 -6.02
CA ILE A 193 6.37 0.09 -4.63
C ILE A 193 5.36 -1.06 -4.53
N GLN A 194 4.17 -0.92 -5.12
CA GLN A 194 3.17 -2.00 -5.10
C GLN A 194 3.72 -3.27 -5.77
N ASN A 195 4.44 -3.14 -6.89
CA ASN A 195 5.08 -4.29 -7.54
C ASN A 195 6.11 -4.98 -6.64
N ALA A 196 6.95 -4.21 -5.93
CA ALA A 196 7.90 -4.77 -4.97
C ALA A 196 7.19 -5.54 -3.85
N ARG A 197 6.07 -4.99 -3.34
CA ARG A 197 5.29 -5.61 -2.27
C ARG A 197 4.52 -6.86 -2.72
N ASN A 198 4.16 -6.95 -4.00
CA ASN A 198 3.47 -8.10 -4.58
C ASN A 198 4.42 -9.20 -5.08
N CYS A 199 5.72 -9.06 -4.82
CA CYS A 199 6.75 -9.99 -5.29
C CYS A 199 7.53 -10.58 -4.11
N SER A 200 7.71 -11.90 -4.07
CA SER A 200 8.57 -12.58 -3.09
C SER A 200 10.04 -12.65 -3.52
N ASP A 201 10.34 -12.56 -4.82
CA ASP A 201 11.70 -12.63 -5.33
C ASP A 201 12.49 -11.34 -5.01
N LEU A 202 13.60 -11.51 -4.30
CA LEU A 202 14.45 -10.39 -3.86
C LEU A 202 15.06 -9.60 -5.03
N GLY A 203 15.36 -10.27 -6.14
CA GLY A 203 15.90 -9.63 -7.35
C GLY A 203 14.87 -8.72 -8.02
N LEU A 204 13.62 -9.17 -8.11
CA LEU A 204 12.53 -8.37 -8.66
C LEU A 204 12.07 -7.27 -7.69
N LYS A 205 12.15 -7.50 -6.37
CA LYS A 205 11.98 -6.44 -5.35
C LYS A 205 13.00 -5.32 -5.55
N ILE A 206 14.30 -5.64 -5.60
CA ILE A 206 15.33 -4.60 -5.75
C ILE A 206 15.22 -3.86 -7.08
N THR A 207 14.79 -4.55 -8.14
CA THR A 207 14.50 -3.93 -9.44
C THR A 207 13.38 -2.91 -9.32
N SER A 208 12.29 -3.27 -8.65
CA SER A 208 11.14 -2.40 -8.44
C SER A 208 11.49 -1.19 -7.56
N TYR A 209 12.22 -1.39 -6.45
CA TYR A 209 12.68 -0.28 -5.61
C TYR A 209 13.63 0.68 -6.34
N CYS A 210 14.56 0.15 -7.15
CA CYS A 210 15.41 1.01 -7.97
C CYS A 210 14.57 1.82 -8.96
N SER A 211 13.62 1.21 -9.66
CA SER A 211 12.75 1.93 -10.60
C SER A 211 11.86 2.96 -9.92
N CYS A 212 11.39 2.70 -8.70
CA CYS A 212 10.72 3.71 -7.87
C CYS A 212 11.59 4.97 -7.67
N LEU A 213 12.84 4.79 -7.25
CA LEU A 213 13.77 5.90 -7.04
C LEU A 213 14.18 6.56 -8.36
N GLU A 214 14.40 5.80 -9.43
CA GLU A 214 14.71 6.36 -10.76
C GLU A 214 13.60 7.32 -11.24
N CYS A 215 12.33 6.94 -11.09
CA CYS A 215 11.20 7.80 -11.46
C CYS A 215 11.18 9.12 -10.70
N LEU A 216 11.56 9.08 -9.43
CA LEU A 216 11.53 10.25 -8.55
C LEU A 216 12.75 11.15 -8.72
N PHE A 217 13.94 10.62 -8.98
CA PHE A 217 15.18 11.39 -8.89
C PHE A 217 15.88 11.65 -10.22
N LEU A 218 15.50 10.95 -11.29
CA LEU A 218 16.20 11.03 -12.58
C LEU A 218 15.33 11.61 -13.70
N ASN A 219 16.00 12.24 -14.65
CA ASN A 219 15.44 12.85 -15.85
C ASN A 219 16.02 12.30 -17.15
N ASP A 220 17.18 11.64 -17.07
CA ASP A 220 17.98 11.19 -18.19
C ASP A 220 18.49 9.75 -17.96
N SER A 221 19.10 9.18 -19.00
CA SER A 221 19.63 7.81 -19.01
C SER A 221 21.14 7.72 -18.75
N THR A 222 21.79 8.82 -18.36
CA THR A 222 23.24 8.91 -18.21
C THR A 222 23.66 8.77 -16.76
N GLU A 223 24.70 7.93 -16.51
CA GLU A 223 25.31 7.77 -15.18
C GLU A 223 24.31 7.43 -14.06
N LEU A 224 23.23 6.73 -14.41
CA LEU A 224 22.05 6.45 -13.57
C LEU A 224 22.43 6.05 -12.14
N SER A 225 23.35 5.09 -12.00
CA SER A 225 23.78 4.58 -10.69
C SER A 225 24.42 5.64 -9.79
N HIS A 226 25.29 6.50 -10.34
CA HIS A 226 25.98 7.53 -9.53
C HIS A 226 25.02 8.65 -9.17
N LYS A 227 24.36 9.24 -10.18
CA LYS A 227 23.40 10.34 -10.00
C LYS A 227 22.28 9.96 -9.02
N LEU A 228 21.72 8.75 -9.16
CA LEU A 228 20.66 8.28 -8.26
C LEU A 228 21.15 8.19 -6.82
N SER A 229 22.30 7.55 -6.60
CA SER A 229 22.85 7.33 -5.26
C SER A 229 23.18 8.66 -4.58
N GLU A 230 23.74 9.62 -5.33
CA GLU A 230 24.09 10.95 -4.84
C GLU A 230 22.84 11.76 -4.48
N ARG A 231 21.87 11.86 -5.40
CA ARG A 231 20.65 12.65 -5.20
C ARG A 231 19.85 12.15 -4.01
N VAL A 232 19.65 10.84 -3.89
CA VAL A 232 18.86 10.27 -2.78
C VAL A 232 19.59 10.47 -1.45
N ALA A 233 20.92 10.28 -1.42
CA ALA A 233 21.70 10.50 -0.21
C ALA A 233 21.61 11.95 0.26
N LEU A 234 21.81 12.92 -0.64
CA LEU A 234 21.71 14.34 -0.36
C LEU A 234 20.30 14.76 0.07
N PHE A 235 19.29 14.16 -0.55
CA PHE A 235 17.89 14.45 -0.26
C PHE A 235 17.48 13.98 1.13
N LEU A 236 17.92 12.79 1.55
CA LEU A 236 17.47 12.19 2.81
C LEU A 236 18.30 12.58 4.03
N SER A 237 19.55 13.02 3.88
CA SER A 237 20.38 13.37 5.04
C SER A 237 21.32 14.54 4.81
N LYS A 238 21.45 15.37 5.84
CA LYS A 238 22.49 16.41 5.96
C LYS A 238 23.76 15.88 6.62
N ASN A 239 23.69 14.75 7.32
CA ASN A 239 24.84 14.14 7.99
C ASN A 239 25.73 13.43 6.95
N LYS A 240 27.04 13.67 7.01
CA LYS A 240 28.01 13.09 6.05
C LYS A 240 28.07 11.56 6.11
N GLU A 241 28.05 10.97 7.29
CA GLU A 241 28.15 9.52 7.48
C GLU A 241 26.91 8.82 6.94
N ASP A 242 25.72 9.35 7.25
CA ASP A 242 24.44 8.84 6.71
C ASP A 242 24.40 8.95 5.18
N ARG A 243 24.86 10.07 4.61
CA ARG A 243 24.95 10.24 3.16
C ARG A 243 25.85 9.18 2.52
N ILE A 244 27.03 8.94 3.10
CA ILE A 244 27.96 7.91 2.62
C ILE A 244 27.32 6.52 2.69
N HIS A 245 26.57 6.24 3.76
CA HIS A 245 25.86 4.98 3.92
C HIS A 245 24.79 4.79 2.84
N ILE A 246 23.85 5.74 2.71
CA ILE A 246 22.77 5.70 1.71
C ILE A 246 23.35 5.58 0.30
N PHE A 247 24.38 6.36 -0.02
CA PHE A 247 25.05 6.30 -1.32
C PHE A 247 25.58 4.89 -1.60
N LYS A 248 26.27 4.26 -0.65
CA LYS A 248 26.83 2.90 -0.82
C LYS A 248 25.73 1.85 -1.00
N ILE A 249 24.66 1.92 -0.21
CA ILE A 249 23.50 1.03 -0.33
C ILE A 249 22.91 1.12 -1.75
N LEU A 250 22.68 2.32 -2.26
CA LEU A 250 22.08 2.50 -3.58
C LEU A 250 23.01 2.11 -4.73
N LYS A 251 24.33 2.31 -4.60
CA LYS A 251 25.30 1.77 -5.56
C LYS A 251 25.24 0.25 -5.62
N GLN A 252 25.11 -0.42 -4.47
CA GLN A 252 24.97 -1.88 -4.40
C GLN A 252 23.61 -2.34 -4.95
N ALA A 253 22.52 -1.68 -4.57
CA ALA A 253 21.18 -1.93 -5.08
C ALA A 253 21.14 -1.90 -6.60
N TYR A 254 21.72 -0.86 -7.21
CA TYR A 254 21.79 -0.70 -8.66
C TYR A 254 22.63 -1.80 -9.33
N SER A 255 23.73 -2.22 -8.69
CA SER A 255 24.55 -3.32 -9.17
C SER A 255 23.78 -4.65 -9.18
N PHE A 256 23.02 -4.94 -8.12
CA PHE A 256 22.14 -6.11 -8.08
C PHE A 256 21.03 -6.02 -9.14
N ARG A 257 20.34 -4.88 -9.23
CA ARG A 257 19.29 -4.64 -10.22
C ARG A 257 19.79 -4.89 -11.64
N SER A 258 20.95 -4.36 -12.01
CA SER A 258 21.54 -4.55 -13.34
C SER A 258 21.76 -6.03 -13.66
N LYS A 259 22.27 -6.81 -12.70
CA LYS A 259 22.49 -8.24 -12.86
C LYS A 259 21.17 -9.01 -13.00
N VAL A 260 20.17 -8.69 -12.18
CA VAL A 260 18.84 -9.32 -12.24
C VAL A 260 18.19 -9.12 -13.61
N VAL A 261 18.17 -7.88 -14.13
CA VAL A 261 17.52 -7.60 -15.43
C VAL A 261 18.23 -8.26 -16.61
N HIS A 262 19.51 -8.61 -16.47
CA HIS A 262 20.26 -9.37 -17.48
C HIS A 262 20.23 -10.89 -17.24
N GLY A 263 19.52 -11.37 -16.21
CA GLY A 263 19.30 -12.79 -15.95
C GLY A 263 20.46 -13.51 -15.24
N ASP A 264 21.31 -12.76 -14.54
CA ASP A 264 22.42 -13.34 -13.78
C ASP A 264 21.94 -14.22 -12.63
N ARG A 265 22.74 -15.25 -12.29
CA ARG A 265 22.49 -16.13 -11.14
C ARG A 265 23.35 -15.75 -9.95
N PHE A 266 22.75 -15.68 -8.76
CA PHE A 266 23.45 -15.33 -7.52
C PHE A 266 23.83 -16.57 -6.71
N LYS A 267 25.05 -16.58 -6.15
CA LYS A 267 25.49 -17.55 -5.14
C LYS A 267 24.88 -17.22 -3.78
N THR A 268 24.82 -18.18 -2.85
CA THR A 268 24.19 -18.04 -1.52
C THR A 268 24.67 -16.82 -0.73
N ASP A 269 25.97 -16.52 -0.70
CA ASP A 269 26.48 -15.35 0.03
C ASP A 269 25.98 -14.03 -0.56
N LYS A 270 25.80 -13.98 -1.89
CA LYS A 270 25.21 -12.83 -2.58
C LYS A 270 23.72 -12.70 -2.34
N ILE A 271 23.01 -13.78 -2.03
CA ILE A 271 21.60 -13.73 -1.62
C ILE A 271 21.46 -13.09 -0.24
N LYS A 272 22.35 -13.41 0.71
CA LYS A 272 22.36 -12.76 2.04
C LYS A 272 22.67 -11.27 1.93
N GLU A 273 23.67 -10.91 1.12
CA GLU A 273 23.97 -9.51 0.82
C GLU A 273 22.78 -8.80 0.17
N LEU A 274 22.19 -9.40 -0.87
CA LEU A 274 21.00 -8.87 -1.54
C LEU A 274 19.84 -8.66 -0.56
N THR A 275 19.60 -9.61 0.34
CA THR A 275 18.55 -9.48 1.36
C THR A 275 18.75 -8.19 2.15
N MET A 276 19.93 -7.99 2.76
CA MET A 276 20.25 -6.77 3.52
C MET A 276 20.06 -5.50 2.68
N ILE A 277 20.55 -5.51 1.43
CA ILE A 277 20.40 -4.37 0.52
C ILE A 277 18.93 -4.08 0.19
N VAL A 278 18.08 -5.10 0.01
CA VAL A 278 16.65 -4.93 -0.23
C VAL A 278 15.97 -4.29 0.99
N GLN A 279 16.30 -4.72 2.21
CA GLN A 279 15.72 -4.13 3.43
C GLN A 279 16.07 -2.65 3.56
N GLU A 280 17.35 -2.30 3.37
CA GLU A 280 17.80 -0.90 3.44
C GLU A 280 17.19 -0.05 2.31
N THR A 281 17.08 -0.62 1.11
CA THR A 281 16.47 0.09 -0.05
C THR A 281 14.97 0.29 0.16
N ASP A 282 14.26 -0.68 0.73
CA ASP A 282 12.85 -0.54 1.10
C ASP A 282 12.65 0.58 2.14
N GLU A 283 13.52 0.70 3.15
CA GLU A 283 13.48 1.79 4.12
C GLU A 283 13.77 3.16 3.47
N ILE A 284 14.75 3.23 2.56
CA ILE A 284 15.04 4.44 1.76
C ILE A 284 13.80 4.83 0.94
N CYS A 285 13.21 3.88 0.21
CA CYS A 285 11.97 4.09 -0.54
C CYS A 285 10.84 4.58 0.36
N ARG A 286 10.62 3.96 1.53
CA ARG A 286 9.60 4.37 2.49
C ARG A 286 9.80 5.81 2.95
N LYS A 287 11.02 6.20 3.31
CA LYS A 287 11.34 7.59 3.71
C LYS A 287 11.04 8.59 2.59
N VAL A 288 11.47 8.29 1.37
CA VAL A 288 11.21 9.13 0.19
C VAL A 288 9.72 9.23 -0.09
N MET A 289 8.99 8.11 -0.12
CA MET A 289 7.55 8.12 -0.40
C MET A 289 6.79 8.85 0.71
N ASN A 290 7.18 8.71 1.97
CA ASN A 290 6.61 9.48 3.07
C ASN A 290 6.82 10.98 2.92
N TYR A 291 8.01 11.41 2.48
CA TYR A 291 8.22 12.82 2.13
C TYR A 291 7.28 13.23 0.99
N ALA A 292 7.23 12.44 -0.08
CA ALA A 292 6.45 12.74 -1.27
C ALA A 292 4.95 12.87 -0.98
N PHE A 293 4.37 12.02 -0.13
CA PHE A 293 2.96 12.07 0.21
C PHE A 293 2.64 13.15 1.26
N ASN A 294 3.52 13.40 2.23
CA ASN A 294 3.21 14.34 3.32
C ASN A 294 3.57 15.80 3.00
N THR A 295 4.24 16.09 1.89
CA THR A 295 4.61 17.46 1.47
C THR A 295 3.47 18.12 0.69
N LYS A 296 2.83 19.16 1.26
CA LYS A 296 1.63 19.79 0.68
C LYS A 296 1.86 21.00 -0.23
N GLU A 297 2.90 21.80 0.03
CA GLU A 297 3.05 23.12 -0.61
C GLU A 297 4.09 23.15 -1.72
N TYR A 298 5.26 22.57 -1.49
CA TYR A 298 6.37 22.56 -2.45
C TYR A 298 7.01 21.18 -2.51
N ASN A 299 6.37 20.30 -3.28
CA ASN A 299 6.87 18.95 -3.50
C ASN A 299 7.79 18.93 -4.72
N VAL A 300 9.08 18.63 -4.50
CA VAL A 300 10.08 18.54 -5.58
C VAL A 300 9.66 17.57 -6.69
N PHE A 301 8.94 16.50 -6.33
CA PHE A 301 8.54 15.47 -7.29
C PHE A 301 7.34 15.86 -8.17
N ASP A 302 6.68 16.99 -7.86
CA ASP A 302 5.65 17.61 -8.71
C ASP A 302 6.23 18.67 -9.66
N LEU A 303 7.52 18.99 -9.54
CA LEU A 303 8.18 19.95 -10.44
C LEU A 303 8.33 19.38 -11.86
N GLY A 304 8.21 20.27 -12.84
CA GLY A 304 8.62 20.00 -14.22
C GLY A 304 10.10 19.63 -14.32
N ARG A 305 10.49 18.98 -15.42
CA ARG A 305 11.84 18.39 -15.59
C ARG A 305 12.98 19.35 -15.28
N ASP A 306 12.92 20.59 -15.78
CA ASP A 306 14.01 21.56 -15.64
C ASP A 306 14.15 22.03 -14.18
N LYS A 307 13.06 22.45 -13.54
CA LYS A 307 13.07 22.86 -12.12
C LYS A 307 13.45 21.73 -11.17
N HIS A 308 13.05 20.50 -11.50
CA HIS A 308 13.44 19.30 -10.76
C HIS A 308 14.96 19.08 -10.85
N GLU A 309 15.54 19.29 -12.02
CA GLU A 309 16.99 19.18 -12.23
C GLU A 309 17.75 20.29 -11.48
N GLU A 310 17.31 21.53 -11.60
CA GLU A 310 17.86 22.70 -10.87
C GLU A 310 17.87 22.45 -9.36
N TYR A 311 16.79 21.92 -8.79
CA TYR A 311 16.72 21.60 -7.37
C TYR A 311 17.85 20.67 -6.90
N PHE A 312 18.13 19.60 -7.65
CA PHE A 312 19.19 18.66 -7.27
C PHE A 312 20.59 19.20 -7.53
N ILE A 313 20.77 20.09 -8.51
CA ILE A 313 22.02 20.83 -8.69
C ILE A 313 22.26 21.75 -7.50
N ASP A 314 21.25 22.53 -7.08
CA ASP A 314 21.35 23.41 -5.92
C ASP A 314 21.66 22.63 -4.65
N LEU A 315 21.04 21.45 -4.47
CA LEU A 315 21.31 20.59 -3.33
C LEU A 315 22.77 20.09 -3.31
N LEU A 316 23.36 19.83 -4.48
CA LEU A 316 24.76 19.44 -4.63
C LEU A 316 25.71 20.61 -4.33
N MET A 317 25.36 21.84 -4.73
CA MET A 317 26.19 23.03 -4.53
C MET A 317 26.17 23.56 -3.10
N ASN A 318 25.16 23.19 -2.30
CA ASN A 318 24.98 23.64 -0.91
C ASN A 318 25.61 22.71 0.15
N ILE A 319 26.57 21.86 -0.24
CA ILE A 319 27.26 20.89 0.62
C ILE A 319 28.46 21.50 1.35
#